data_AF-A0A0P1G394-F1
#
_entry.id   AF-A0A0P1G394-F1
#
_cell.length_a   1.000
_cell.length_b   1.000
_cell.length_c   1.000
_cell.angle_alpha   90.00
_cell.angle_beta   90.00
_cell.angle_gamma   90.00
#
_symmetry.space_group_name_H-M   'P 1'
#
loop_
_entity.id
_entity.type
_entity.pdbx_description
1 polymer ?
#
loop_
_entity_poly.entity_id
_entity_poly.type
_entity_poly.pdbx_seq_one_letter_code
_entity_poly.pdbx_strand_id
1 'polypeptide(L)'
;MQNGFVESFNGRMRDELLNETMFRNLAHARVVIAAWATDYNTERPHSALDYQTPADYARTLNTAIARPAAPDESSARRAIAQPAPIGVNTNRAQIAAG
;
A
#
# COMPACT_ATOMS: atom_id res chain seq x y z
N MET A 1 6.41 -3.01 7.59
CA MET A 1 7.25 -1.82 7.28
C MET A 1 6.68 -0.52 7.89
N GLN A 2 5.81 -0.55 8.91
CA GLN A 2 5.29 0.68 9.52
C GLN A 2 6.24 1.29 10.57
N ASN A 3 6.99 0.45 11.29
CA ASN A 3 7.83 0.92 12.42
C ASN A 3 8.98 1.84 11.97
N GLY A 4 9.61 1.57 10.82
CA GLY A 4 10.78 2.32 10.36
C GLY A 4 10.53 3.81 10.12
N PHE A 5 9.32 4.20 9.71
CA PHE A 5 8.96 5.62 9.54
C PHE A 5 8.83 6.35 10.87
N VAL A 6 8.16 5.71 11.84
CA VAL A 6 7.99 6.25 13.19
C VAL A 6 9.34 6.31 13.92
N GLU A 7 10.20 5.31 13.72
CA GLU A 7 11.55 5.28 14.26
C GLU A 7 12.43 6.40 13.69
N SER A 8 12.39 6.62 12.36
CA SER A 8 13.15 7.70 11.71
C SER A 8 12.67 9.08 12.17
N PHE A 9 11.36 9.29 12.27
CA PHE A 9 10.78 10.53 12.78
C PHE A 9 11.23 10.81 14.22
N ASN A 10 11.07 9.83 15.12
CA ASN A 10 11.44 9.99 16.54
C ASN A 10 12.94 10.23 16.71
N GLY A 11 13.78 9.54 15.91
CA GLY A 11 15.21 9.76 15.89
C GLY A 11 15.58 11.20 15.50
N ARG A 12 15.03 11.69 14.38
CA ARG A 12 15.24 13.07 13.89
C ARG A 12 14.71 14.12 14.86
N MET A 13 13.51 13.93 15.44
CA MET A 13 12.96 14.86 16.42
C MET A 13 13.85 14.99 17.64
N ARG A 14 14.42 13.88 18.13
CA ARG A 14 15.33 13.93 19.27
C ARG A 14 16.61 14.68 18.92
N ASP A 15 17.23 14.32 17.81
CA ASP A 15 18.55 14.83 17.40
C ASP A 15 18.51 16.30 16.97
N GLU A 16 17.50 16.71 16.19
CA GLU A 16 17.48 18.03 15.56
C GLU A 16 16.68 19.07 16.35
N LEU A 17 15.79 18.65 17.24
CA LEU A 17 14.91 19.56 17.96
C LEU A 17 15.13 19.49 19.46
N LEU A 18 14.92 18.32 20.06
CA LEU A 18 14.85 18.20 21.52
C LEU A 18 16.23 18.35 22.19
N ASN A 19 17.29 17.84 21.56
CA ASN A 19 18.65 17.98 22.08
C ASN A 19 19.22 19.38 21.84
N GLU A 20 18.84 20.04 20.74
CA GLU A 20 19.41 21.32 20.33
C GLU A 20 18.67 22.53 20.94
N THR A 21 17.46 22.34 21.46
CA THR A 21 16.61 23.45 21.91
C THR A 21 16.35 23.42 23.41
N MET A 22 16.80 24.45 24.14
CA MET A 22 16.30 24.71 25.49
C MET A 22 14.92 25.38 25.45
N PHE A 23 13.92 24.72 26.03
CA PHE A 23 12.57 25.27 26.13
C PHE A 23 12.41 26.18 27.35
N ARG A 24 12.00 27.42 27.10
CA ARG A 24 11.78 28.43 28.17
C ARG A 24 10.53 28.15 29.01
N ASN A 25 9.49 27.60 28.38
CA ASN A 25 8.22 27.22 29.01
C ASN A 25 7.40 26.35 28.03
N LEU A 26 6.25 25.84 28.49
CA LEU A 26 5.35 25.01 27.68
C LEU A 26 4.81 25.72 26.44
N ALA A 27 4.48 27.01 26.53
CA ALA A 27 3.97 27.75 25.37
C ALA A 27 5.04 27.85 24.26
N HIS A 28 6.29 28.13 24.64
CA HIS A 28 7.43 28.12 23.73
C HIS A 28 7.63 26.73 23.10
N ALA A 29 7.59 25.66 23.91
CA ALA A 29 7.73 24.29 23.41
C ALA A 29 6.65 23.95 22.37
N ARG A 30 5.38 24.29 22.63
CA ARG A 30 4.29 24.04 21.68
C ARG A 30 4.50 24.71 20.33
N VAL A 31 4.94 25.97 20.33
CA VAL A 31 5.21 26.73 19.09
C VAL A 31 6.38 26.11 18.33
N VAL A 32 7.49 25.83 19.01
CA VAL A 32 8.69 25.28 18.39
C VAL A 32 8.45 23.88 17.82
N ILE A 33 7.78 23.01 18.58
CA ILE A 33 7.44 21.65 18.11
C ILE A 33 6.50 21.70 16.91
N ALA A 34 5.48 22.58 16.92
CA ALA A 34 4.56 22.71 15.80
C ALA A 34 5.26 23.22 14.53
N ALA A 35 6.17 24.20 14.67
CA ALA A 35 6.96 24.70 13.56
C ALA A 35 7.85 23.60 12.97
N TRP A 36 8.59 22.88 13.82
CA TRP A 36 9.46 21.79 13.39
C TRP A 36 8.69 20.64 12.73
N ALA A 37 7.54 20.26 13.29
CA ALA A 37 6.69 19.22 12.71
C ALA A 37 6.13 19.65 11.34
N THR A 38 5.83 20.93 11.15
CA THR A 38 5.39 21.46 9.85
C THR A 38 6.53 21.34 8.84
N ASP A 39 7.71 21.87 9.17
CA ASP A 39 8.91 21.81 8.33
C ASP A 39 9.26 20.37 7.91
N TYR A 40 9.31 19.43 8.87
CA TYR A 40 9.59 18.02 8.61
C TYR A 40 8.60 17.40 7.60
N ASN A 41 7.31 17.75 7.74
CA ASN A 41 6.25 17.17 6.92
C ASN A 41 6.10 17.81 5.55
N THR A 42 6.49 19.08 5.36
CA THR A 42 6.20 19.83 4.13
C THR A 42 7.42 20.21 3.31
N GLU A 43 8.58 20.38 3.93
CA GLU A 43 9.76 20.96 3.27
C GLU A 43 10.85 19.91 3.01
N ARG A 44 10.93 18.86 3.84
CA ARG A 44 12.05 17.92 3.81
C ARG A 44 11.77 16.69 2.94
N PRO A 45 12.54 16.46 1.86
CA PRO A 45 12.47 15.21 1.11
C PRO A 45 13.17 14.08 1.85
N HIS A 46 12.54 12.90 1.90
CA HIS A 46 13.09 11.72 2.60
C HIS A 46 13.43 10.62 1.61
N SER A 47 14.65 10.10 1.64
CA SER A 47 15.07 9.01 0.73
C SER A 47 14.24 7.75 0.86
N ALA A 48 13.65 7.49 2.05
CA ALA A 48 12.72 6.38 2.27
C ALA A 48 11.36 6.56 1.56
N LEU A 49 11.06 7.79 1.14
CA LEU A 49 9.84 8.19 0.43
C LEU A 49 10.16 8.59 -1.02
N ASP A 50 11.19 8.00 -1.63
CA ASP A 50 11.63 8.36 -2.99
C ASP A 50 11.97 9.87 -3.14
N TYR A 51 12.51 10.46 -2.07
CA TYR A 51 12.77 11.90 -1.98
C TYR A 51 11.52 12.79 -2.06
N GLN A 52 10.34 12.25 -1.75
CA GLN A 52 9.13 13.04 -1.49
C GLN A 52 9.10 13.53 -0.04
N THR A 53 8.33 14.59 0.20
CA THR A 53 7.99 15.01 1.55
C THR A 53 6.88 14.13 2.11
N PRO A 54 6.75 13.97 3.44
CA PRO A 54 5.72 13.12 4.03
C PRO A 54 4.31 13.56 3.63
N ALA A 55 4.07 14.87 3.49
CA ALA A 55 2.80 15.41 3.02
C ALA A 55 2.50 15.04 1.56
N ASP A 56 3.51 15.07 0.68
CA ASP A 56 3.33 14.71 -0.72
C ASP A 56 3.05 13.20 -0.87
N TYR A 57 3.83 12.39 -0.16
CA TYR A 57 3.60 10.95 -0.09
C TYR A 57 2.19 10.60 0.44
N ALA A 58 1.69 11.32 1.45
CA ALA A 58 0.33 11.12 1.93
C ALA A 58 -0.74 11.48 0.88
N ARG A 59 -0.51 12.50 0.04
CA ARG A 59 -1.43 12.88 -1.05
C ARG A 59 -1.46 11.83 -2.16
N THR A 60 -0.32 11.26 -2.52
CA THR A 60 -0.26 10.18 -3.53
C THR A 60 -0.99 8.94 -3.04
N LEU A 61 -0.82 8.56 -1.77
CA LEU A 61 -1.58 7.47 -1.14
C LEU A 61 -3.09 7.75 -1.13
N ASN A 62 -3.52 8.94 -0.71
CA ASN A 62 -4.93 9.31 -0.72
C ASN A 62 -5.54 9.22 -2.13
N THR A 63 -4.80 9.63 -3.15
CA THR A 63 -5.23 9.53 -4.55
C THR A 63 -5.31 8.08 -5.03
N ALA A 64 -4.37 7.22 -4.63
CA ALA A 64 -4.38 5.81 -4.94
C ALA A 64 -5.57 5.07 -4.30
N ILE A 65 -5.91 5.41 -3.06
CA ILE A 65 -7.07 4.86 -2.33
C ILE A 65 -8.38 5.39 -2.91
N ALA A 66 -8.43 6.65 -3.34
CA ALA A 66 -9.60 7.28 -3.92
C ALA A 66 -9.87 6.89 -5.39
N ARG A 67 -8.94 6.21 -6.07
CA ARG A 67 -9.17 5.66 -7.41
C ARG A 67 -10.20 4.53 -7.27
N PRO A 68 -11.42 4.63 -7.84
CA PRO A 68 -12.28 3.46 -7.94
C PRO A 68 -11.49 2.42 -8.76
N ALA A 69 -11.31 1.23 -8.20
CA ALA A 69 -10.79 0.10 -8.95
C ALA A 69 -11.56 0.07 -10.27
N ALA A 70 -10.85 0.15 -11.40
CA ALA A 70 -11.46 -0.02 -12.71
C ALA A 70 -12.36 -1.26 -12.63
N PRO A 71 -13.58 -1.24 -13.21
CA PRO A 71 -14.45 -2.40 -13.16
C PRO A 71 -13.65 -3.60 -13.64
N ASP A 72 -13.60 -4.63 -12.79
CA ASP A 72 -13.00 -5.93 -13.07
C ASP A 72 -13.53 -6.40 -14.42
N GLU A 73 -12.76 -6.19 -15.49
CA GLU A 73 -13.04 -6.87 -16.75
C GLU A 73 -12.47 -8.28 -16.63
N SER A 74 -13.16 -9.08 -15.81
CA SER A 74 -13.41 -10.49 -16.04
C SER A 74 -12.15 -11.33 -16.33
N SER A 75 -11.31 -11.56 -15.30
CA SER A 75 -10.25 -12.58 -15.41
C SER A 75 -10.77 -14.03 -15.32
N ALA A 76 -12.08 -14.27 -15.14
CA ALA A 76 -12.63 -15.59 -14.82
C ALA A 76 -13.71 -16.12 -15.79
N ARG A 77 -13.75 -15.71 -17.06
CA ARG A 77 -14.53 -16.41 -18.10
C ARG A 77 -13.81 -17.62 -18.71
N ARG A 78 -13.09 -18.40 -17.91
CA ARG A 78 -12.72 -19.77 -18.30
C ARG A 78 -13.53 -20.74 -17.46
N ALA A 79 -14.72 -21.07 -17.97
CA ALA A 79 -15.53 -22.16 -17.44
C ALA A 79 -14.74 -23.48 -17.60
N ILE A 80 -14.24 -24.02 -16.49
CA ILE A 80 -13.58 -25.33 -16.43
C ILE A 80 -14.65 -26.36 -16.02
N ALA A 81 -15.50 -26.75 -16.96
CA ALA A 81 -16.23 -28.02 -16.90
C ALA A 81 -17.01 -28.21 -18.21
N GLN A 82 -16.52 -29.08 -19.09
CA GLN A 82 -17.38 -29.67 -20.12
C GLN A 82 -18.21 -30.75 -19.41
N PRO A 83 -19.55 -30.78 -19.54
CA PRO A 83 -20.34 -31.87 -18.99
C PRO A 83 -19.96 -33.19 -19.68
N ALA A 84 -19.83 -34.25 -18.89
CA ALA A 84 -19.50 -35.58 -19.37
C ALA A 84 -20.54 -36.04 -20.41
N PRO A 85 -20.13 -36.65 -21.55
CA PRO A 85 -21.08 -37.16 -22.52
C PRO A 85 -21.90 -38.30 -21.89
N ILE A 86 -23.21 -38.13 -21.93
CA ILE A 86 -24.21 -39.11 -21.51
C ILE A 86 -24.05 -40.35 -22.40
N GLY A 87 -23.82 -41.50 -21.78
CA GLY A 87 -23.74 -42.78 -22.45
C GLY A 87 -25.03 -43.10 -23.20
N VAL A 88 -24.91 -43.39 -24.50
CA VAL A 88 -25.93 -44.07 -25.29
C VAL A 88 -25.32 -45.33 -25.87
N ASN A 89 -25.84 -46.46 -25.39
CA ASN A 89 -25.65 -47.79 -25.94
C ASN A 89 -26.42 -47.92 -27.25
N THR A 90 -25.79 -48.43 -28.32
CA THR A 90 -26.49 -49.01 -29.47
C THR A 90 -25.70 -50.19 -30.03
N ASN A 91 -26.07 -51.39 -29.56
CA ASN A 91 -26.27 -52.62 -30.33
C ASN A 91 -25.28 -53.04 -31.46
N ARG A 92 -24.54 -54.12 -31.14
CA ARG A 92 -24.50 -55.44 -31.83
C ARG A 92 -23.51 -55.71 -32.98
N ALA A 93 -22.70 -56.77 -32.73
CA ALA A 93 -21.92 -57.66 -33.62
C ALA A 93 -20.66 -57.06 -34.29
N GLN A 94 -19.49 -57.71 -34.26
CA GLN A 94 -19.23 -59.04 -34.84
C GLN A 94 -17.94 -59.69 -34.31
N ILE A 95 -18.04 -60.97 -33.93
CA ILE A 95 -16.92 -61.90 -33.78
C ILE A 95 -16.45 -62.33 -35.19
N ALA A 96 -15.14 -62.30 -35.45
CA ALA A 96 -14.55 -62.80 -36.68
C ALA A 96 -13.90 -64.18 -36.45
N ALA A 97 -13.99 -65.01 -37.48
CA ALA A 97 -13.65 -66.42 -37.56
C ALA A 97 -12.17 -66.77 -37.35
N GLY A 98 -11.93 -68.04 -37.01
CA GLY A 98 -10.62 -68.69 -36.96
C GLY A 98 -10.65 -69.91 -36.05
#